data_AF-A0A4R6Z538-F1
#
_entry.id   AF-A0A4R6Z538-F1
#
_cell.length_a   1.000
_cell.length_b   1.000
_cell.length_c   1.000
_cell.angle_alpha   90.00
_cell.angle_beta   90.00
_cell.angle_gamma   90.00
#
_symmetry.space_group_name_H-M   'P 1'
#
loop_
_entity.id
_entity.type
_entity.pdbx_description
1 polymer ?
#
loop_
_entity_poly.entity_id
_entity_poly.type
_entity_poly.pdbx_seq_one_letter_code
_entity_poly.pdbx_strand_id
1 'polypeptide(L)'
;MFTIMSNGPHDLSTNFWDSDIARGGFVFLSWNHGIARLLVPDTKAHTVNEMLTARHVVVSAATTVQGLEAIEILFEDGSDSPFVILCSAQQCDRRIADDPTPTSMTIWTRNGPAAMLPCVTRRAKETLCLSPWGSTIVRHKVFVPTRTSKSRKKGGRRRRG
;
A
#
# COMPACT_ATOMS: atom_id res chain seq x y z
N MET A 1 -23.35 -5.59 -5.68
CA MET A 1 -22.98 -4.56 -6.69
C MET A 1 -23.19 -3.19 -6.07
N PHE A 2 -22.29 -2.24 -6.31
CA PHE A 2 -22.42 -0.84 -5.87
C PHE A 2 -21.98 0.08 -7.03
N THR A 3 -22.35 1.35 -6.96
CA THR A 3 -22.05 2.35 -8.01
C THR A 3 -21.19 3.46 -7.45
N ILE A 4 -20.35 4.06 -8.29
CA ILE A 4 -19.58 5.26 -7.97
C ILE A 4 -19.78 6.26 -9.11
N MET A 5 -20.24 7.45 -8.77
CA MET A 5 -20.32 8.60 -9.66
C MET A 5 -19.58 9.77 -9.02
N SER A 6 -18.79 10.50 -9.79
CA SER A 6 -18.06 11.67 -9.28
C SER A 6 -17.86 12.74 -10.36
N ASN A 7 -17.96 14.01 -9.95
CA ASN A 7 -17.75 15.19 -10.79
C ASN A 7 -16.63 16.09 -10.24
N GLY A 8 -15.60 15.48 -9.64
CA GLY A 8 -14.46 16.19 -9.07
C GLY A 8 -14.04 15.63 -7.69
N PRO A 9 -13.15 16.31 -6.98
CA PRO A 9 -12.60 15.81 -5.71
C PRO A 9 -13.61 15.80 -4.56
N HIS A 10 -14.62 16.69 -4.60
CA HIS A 10 -15.57 16.89 -3.50
C HIS A 10 -17.00 16.43 -3.83
N ASP A 11 -17.23 15.92 -5.03
CA ASP A 11 -18.54 15.40 -5.45
C ASP A 11 -18.42 13.89 -5.70
N LEU A 12 -19.02 13.12 -4.80
CA LEU A 12 -19.09 11.67 -4.84
C LEU A 12 -20.52 11.22 -4.49
N SER A 13 -21.15 10.52 -5.42
CA SER A 13 -22.41 9.81 -5.21
C SER A 13 -22.16 8.31 -5.33
N THR A 14 -22.43 7.58 -4.26
CA THR A 14 -22.19 6.13 -4.19
C THR A 14 -23.06 5.47 -3.13
N ASN A 15 -23.43 4.22 -3.35
CA ASN A 15 -24.02 3.34 -2.33
C ASN A 15 -23.00 2.35 -1.74
N PHE A 16 -21.70 2.65 -1.85
CA PHE A 16 -20.61 1.80 -1.38
C PHE A 16 -20.79 1.36 0.07
N TRP A 17 -21.13 2.26 0.99
CA TRP A 17 -21.18 1.96 2.42
C TRP A 17 -22.24 0.92 2.82
N ASP A 18 -23.24 0.68 1.98
CA ASP A 18 -24.29 -0.32 2.22
C ASP A 18 -24.02 -1.65 1.47
N SER A 19 -22.94 -1.71 0.70
CA SER A 19 -22.52 -2.89 -0.08
C SER A 19 -21.98 -4.02 0.80
N ASP A 20 -21.96 -5.24 0.27
CA ASP A 20 -21.34 -6.40 0.93
C ASP A 20 -19.84 -6.20 1.16
N ILE A 21 -19.16 -5.47 0.26
CA ILE A 21 -17.73 -5.15 0.36
C ILE A 21 -17.47 -4.28 1.59
N ALA A 22 -18.24 -3.21 1.76
CA ALA A 22 -18.13 -2.33 2.92
C ALA A 22 -18.51 -3.04 4.23
N ARG A 23 -19.58 -3.85 4.21
CA ARG A 23 -19.99 -4.69 5.36
C ARG A 23 -18.92 -5.72 5.73
N GLY A 24 -18.19 -6.25 4.76
CA GLY A 24 -17.01 -7.10 4.97
C GLY A 24 -15.78 -6.36 5.49
N GLY A 25 -15.84 -5.03 5.63
CA GLY A 25 -14.73 -4.20 6.09
C GLY A 25 -13.66 -3.97 5.03
N PHE A 26 -13.94 -4.19 3.76
CA PHE A 26 -13.00 -3.92 2.69
C PHE A 26 -13.11 -2.46 2.25
N VAL A 27 -11.97 -1.77 2.17
CA VAL A 27 -11.90 -0.47 1.50
C VAL A 27 -12.06 -0.67 -0.01
N PHE A 28 -12.42 0.41 -0.71
CA PHE A 28 -12.45 0.43 -2.17
C PHE A 28 -11.72 1.66 -2.69
N LEU A 29 -10.93 1.47 -3.74
CA LEU A 29 -10.17 2.53 -4.39
C LEU A 29 -10.75 2.81 -5.77
N SER A 30 -11.18 4.04 -5.99
CA SER A 30 -11.62 4.51 -7.29
C SER A 30 -10.74 5.65 -7.74
N TRP A 31 -10.30 5.68 -8.99
CA TRP A 31 -9.65 6.88 -9.53
C TRP A 31 -10.19 7.27 -10.88
N ASN A 32 -10.45 8.57 -11.04
CA ASN A 32 -10.81 9.18 -12.31
C ASN A 32 -10.42 10.67 -12.27
N HIS A 33 -10.30 11.30 -13.44
CA HIS A 33 -10.00 12.74 -13.56
C HIS A 33 -8.78 13.21 -12.73
N GLY A 34 -7.74 12.37 -12.61
CA GLY A 34 -6.51 12.70 -11.88
C GLY A 34 -6.62 12.66 -10.35
N ILE A 35 -7.71 12.12 -9.80
CA ILE A 35 -7.97 12.04 -8.36
C ILE A 35 -8.28 10.60 -7.96
N ALA A 36 -7.56 10.10 -6.96
CA ALA A 36 -7.88 8.86 -6.28
C ALA A 36 -8.88 9.09 -5.14
N ARG A 37 -9.78 8.14 -4.92
CA ARG A 37 -10.82 8.14 -3.88
C ARG A 37 -10.74 6.85 -3.13
N LEU A 38 -10.29 6.92 -1.88
CA LEU A 38 -10.31 5.78 -0.98
C LEU A 38 -11.62 5.82 -0.20
N LEU A 39 -12.49 4.85 -0.45
CA LEU A 39 -13.75 4.68 0.27
C LEU A 39 -13.50 3.78 1.48
N VAL A 40 -13.67 4.35 2.67
CA VAL A 40 -13.44 3.67 3.95
C VAL A 40 -14.79 3.20 4.50
N PRO A 41 -14.95 1.90 4.81
CA PRO A 41 -16.18 1.39 5.40
C PRO A 41 -16.31 1.83 6.87
N ASP A 42 -17.54 1.84 7.38
CA ASP A 42 -17.83 2.29 8.76
C ASP A 42 -17.06 1.46 9.81
N THR A 43 -16.87 0.17 9.54
CA THR A 43 -16.09 -0.75 10.39
C THR A 43 -14.61 -0.36 10.52
N LYS A 44 -14.10 0.49 9.62
CA LYS A 44 -12.74 1.02 9.62
C LYS A 44 -12.67 2.53 9.84
N ALA A 45 -13.76 3.17 10.26
CA ALA A 45 -13.77 4.63 10.48
C ALA A 45 -12.65 5.08 11.44
N HIS A 46 -12.31 4.27 12.45
CA HIS A 46 -11.24 4.57 13.40
C HIS A 46 -9.84 4.68 12.75
N THR A 47 -9.59 3.98 11.64
CA THR A 47 -8.28 4.04 10.96
C THR A 47 -8.07 5.33 10.19
N VAL A 48 -9.12 6.15 10.01
CA VAL A 48 -9.00 7.44 9.34
C VAL A 48 -8.04 8.35 10.11
N ASN A 49 -8.00 8.29 11.44
CA ASN A 49 -7.08 9.08 12.25
C ASN A 49 -5.61 8.81 11.90
N GLU A 50 -5.25 7.55 11.60
CA GLU A 50 -3.91 7.17 11.13
C GLU A 50 -3.63 7.75 9.74
N MET A 51 -4.61 7.74 8.84
CA MET A 51 -4.46 8.31 7.50
C MET A 51 -4.25 9.82 7.52
N LEU A 52 -4.83 10.52 8.50
CA LEU A 52 -4.75 11.96 8.65
C LEU A 52 -3.38 12.46 9.13
N THR A 53 -2.51 11.59 9.64
CA THR A 53 -1.14 11.97 10.03
C THR A 53 -0.21 12.15 8.82
N ALA A 54 -0.60 11.61 7.67
CA ALA A 54 0.23 11.57 6.48
C ALA A 54 0.37 12.94 5.80
N ARG A 55 1.57 13.17 5.25
CA ARG A 55 1.88 14.36 4.43
C ARG A 55 1.54 14.12 2.96
N HIS A 56 1.67 12.87 2.52
CA HIS A 56 1.30 12.44 1.17
C HIS A 56 1.02 10.93 1.16
N VAL A 57 0.47 10.46 0.05
CA VAL A 57 0.15 9.05 -0.17
C VAL A 57 0.99 8.50 -1.33
N VAL A 58 1.54 7.30 -1.15
CA VAL A 58 2.18 6.53 -2.22
C VAL A 58 1.32 5.33 -2.57
N VAL A 59 0.85 5.27 -3.81
CA VAL A 59 0.07 4.14 -4.32
C VAL A 59 0.97 3.25 -5.18
N SER A 60 1.25 2.03 -4.72
CA SER A 60 2.11 1.08 -5.42
C SER A 60 1.28 0.01 -6.14
N ALA A 61 1.52 -0.18 -7.44
CA ALA A 61 1.15 -1.43 -8.12
C ALA A 61 2.20 -2.48 -7.77
N ALA A 62 1.77 -3.58 -7.16
CA ALA A 62 2.65 -4.63 -6.68
C ALA A 62 2.04 -6.01 -6.91
N THR A 63 2.83 -7.05 -6.63
CA THR A 63 2.33 -8.41 -6.46
C THR A 63 2.46 -8.85 -5.01
N THR A 64 1.47 -9.57 -4.52
CA THR A 64 1.57 -10.28 -3.23
C THR A 64 2.67 -11.34 -3.28
N VAL A 65 3.05 -11.89 -2.12
CA VAL A 65 3.98 -13.04 -2.04
C VAL A 65 3.47 -14.27 -2.80
N GLN A 66 2.15 -14.38 -2.96
CA GLN A 66 1.49 -15.44 -3.73
C GLN A 66 1.38 -15.12 -5.24
N GLY A 67 1.95 -14.00 -5.70
CA GLY A 67 1.96 -13.59 -7.12
C GLY A 67 0.66 -12.95 -7.62
N LEU A 68 -0.28 -12.64 -6.72
CA LEU A 68 -1.53 -11.94 -7.08
C LEU A 68 -1.30 -10.44 -7.22
N GLU A 69 -1.93 -9.80 -8.20
CA GLU A 69 -1.94 -8.34 -8.32
C GLU A 69 -2.56 -7.68 -7.08
N ALA A 70 -1.87 -6.66 -6.57
CA ALA A 70 -2.29 -5.90 -5.42
C ALA A 70 -1.95 -4.42 -5.60
N ILE A 71 -2.71 -3.61 -4.88
CA ILE A 71 -2.44 -2.20 -4.67
C ILE A 71 -2.06 -2.02 -3.22
N GLU A 72 -0.92 -1.38 -3.00
CA GLU A 72 -0.50 -0.92 -1.69
C GLU A 72 -0.69 0.59 -1.60
N ILE A 73 -1.29 1.05 -0.51
CA ILE A 73 -1.49 2.46 -0.22
C ILE A 73 -0.71 2.76 1.05
N LEU A 74 0.40 3.49 0.90
CA LEU A 74 1.26 3.93 2.00
C LEU A 74 0.92 5.38 2.35
N PHE A 75 0.61 5.62 3.62
CA PHE A 75 0.34 6.92 4.21
C PHE A 75 1.63 7.44 4.85
N GLU A 76 2.37 8.26 4.10
CA GLU A 76 3.73 8.69 4.48
C GLU A 76 3.68 9.91 5.41
N ASP A 77 4.02 9.70 6.67
CA ASP A 77 4.04 10.71 7.74
C ASP A 77 5.46 11.11 8.18
N GLY A 78 6.49 10.44 7.66
CA GLY A 78 7.90 10.59 8.02
C GLY A 78 8.33 9.75 9.22
N SER A 79 7.50 8.82 9.68
CA SER A 79 7.84 7.86 10.73
C SER A 79 8.51 6.60 10.16
N ASP A 80 9.11 5.79 11.03
CA ASP A 80 9.64 4.47 10.68
C ASP A 80 8.55 3.40 10.55
N SER A 81 7.30 3.74 10.86
CA SER A 81 6.16 2.82 10.89
C SER A 81 4.89 3.46 10.30
N PRO A 82 4.90 3.84 9.01
CA PRO A 82 3.78 4.49 8.37
C PRO A 82 2.56 3.55 8.28
N PHE A 83 1.37 4.15 8.23
CA PHE A 83 0.14 3.40 8.04
C PHE A 83 0.02 2.88 6.60
N VAL A 84 -0.38 1.61 6.44
CA VAL A 84 -0.46 0.95 5.13
C VAL A 84 -1.78 0.21 4.97
N ILE A 85 -2.36 0.31 3.78
CA ILE A 85 -3.49 -0.52 3.35
C ILE A 85 -3.07 -1.36 2.15
N LEU A 86 -3.38 -2.65 2.22
CA LEU A 86 -3.27 -3.56 1.08
C LEU A 86 -4.67 -3.83 0.51
N CYS A 87 -4.81 -3.60 -0.79
CA CYS A 87 -6.02 -3.86 -1.56
C CYS A 87 -5.73 -4.91 -2.62
N SER A 88 -6.66 -5.83 -2.82
CA SER A 88 -6.64 -6.66 -4.02
C SER A 88 -7.04 -5.86 -5.26
N ALA A 89 -6.73 -6.37 -6.45
CA ALA A 89 -7.22 -5.78 -7.69
C ALA A 89 -8.76 -5.66 -7.76
N GLN A 90 -9.51 -6.51 -7.05
CA GLN A 90 -10.98 -6.47 -6.99
C GLN A 90 -11.52 -5.30 -6.15
N GLN A 91 -10.68 -4.72 -5.30
CA GLN A 91 -11.01 -3.55 -4.49
C GLN A 91 -10.65 -2.24 -5.21
N CYS A 92 -10.37 -2.30 -6.51
CA CYS A 92 -10.02 -1.16 -7.34
C CYS A 92 -10.87 -1.16 -8.60
N ASP A 93 -11.41 -0.01 -9.01
CA ASP A 93 -12.18 0.08 -10.27
C ASP A 93 -11.30 0.12 -11.52
N ARG A 94 -10.01 0.43 -11.35
CA ARG A 94 -9.03 0.63 -12.43
C ARG A 94 -7.66 0.10 -12.02
N ARG A 95 -6.72 0.03 -12.97
CA ARG A 95 -5.30 -0.29 -12.74
C ARG A 95 -4.43 0.98 -12.73
N ILE A 96 -3.31 0.98 -12.00
CA ILE A 96 -2.40 2.14 -11.89
C ILE A 96 -1.80 2.54 -13.24
N ALA A 97 -1.81 1.64 -14.22
CA ALA A 97 -1.39 1.93 -15.58
C ALA A 97 -2.45 2.72 -16.38
N ASP A 98 -3.66 2.92 -15.84
CA ASP A 98 -4.74 3.59 -16.53
C ASP A 98 -4.60 5.11 -16.32
N ASP A 99 -4.20 5.82 -17.38
CA ASP A 99 -4.05 7.28 -17.43
C ASP A 99 -5.41 7.98 -17.25
N PRO A 100 -5.52 9.12 -16.52
CA PRO A 100 -4.48 9.90 -15.85
C PRO A 100 -4.03 9.35 -14.49
N THR A 101 -2.71 9.34 -14.26
CA THR A 101 -2.12 9.09 -12.94
C THR A 101 -2.67 10.10 -11.89
N PRO A 102 -3.14 9.64 -10.71
CA PRO A 102 -3.66 10.54 -9.70
C PRO A 102 -2.55 11.39 -9.08
N THR A 103 -2.79 12.69 -8.97
CA THR A 103 -1.91 13.64 -8.27
C THR A 103 -2.37 13.93 -6.85
N SER A 104 -3.59 13.50 -6.50
CA SER A 104 -4.17 13.62 -5.18
C SER A 104 -5.03 12.41 -4.83
N MET A 105 -5.20 12.16 -3.54
CA MET A 105 -6.13 11.17 -2.99
C MET A 105 -7.07 11.84 -2.00
N THR A 106 -8.38 11.67 -2.20
CA THR A 106 -9.40 12.01 -1.20
C THR A 106 -9.81 10.77 -0.41
N ILE A 107 -9.87 10.89 0.90
CA ILE A 107 -10.32 9.84 1.82
C ILE A 107 -11.80 10.09 2.12
N TRP A 108 -12.66 9.12 1.83
CA TRP A 108 -14.11 9.23 1.99
C TRP A 108 -14.64 8.28 3.05
N THR A 109 -15.46 8.83 3.94
CA THR A 109 -16.28 8.08 4.90
C THR A 109 -17.75 8.27 4.55
N ARG A 110 -18.66 7.55 5.21
CA ARG A 110 -20.10 7.76 5.04
C ARG A 110 -20.52 9.21 5.28
N ASN A 111 -19.81 9.92 6.16
CA ASN A 111 -20.09 11.30 6.51
C ASN A 111 -19.50 12.31 5.50
N GLY A 112 -18.86 11.84 4.43
CA GLY A 112 -18.23 12.68 3.40
C GLY A 112 -16.70 12.60 3.40
N PRO A 113 -16.03 13.55 2.71
CA PRO A 113 -14.58 13.55 2.57
C PRO A 113 -13.92 13.96 3.90
N ALA A 114 -13.00 13.13 4.38
CA ALA A 114 -12.25 13.38 5.60
C ALA A 114 -10.96 14.18 5.34
N ALA A 115 -10.29 13.95 4.20
CA ALA A 115 -9.10 14.69 3.80
C ALA A 115 -8.81 14.54 2.31
N MET A 116 -7.94 15.43 1.81
CA MET A 116 -7.33 15.35 0.49
C MET A 116 -5.82 15.50 0.65
N LEU A 117 -5.07 14.50 0.19
CA LEU A 117 -3.62 14.43 0.33
C LEU A 117 -2.95 14.40 -1.05
N PRO A 118 -1.75 14.98 -1.21
CA PRO A 118 -0.92 14.74 -2.39
C PRO A 118 -0.71 13.25 -2.62
N CYS A 119 -0.75 12.81 -3.87
CA CYS A 119 -0.63 11.40 -4.22
C CYS A 119 0.44 11.22 -5.30
N VAL A 120 1.25 10.19 -5.13
CA VAL A 120 2.21 9.72 -6.13
C VAL A 120 2.02 8.23 -6.36
N THR A 121 2.28 7.76 -7.58
CA THR A 121 2.15 6.34 -7.92
C THR A 121 3.49 5.71 -8.26
N ARG A 122 3.63 4.41 -7.96
CA ARG A 122 4.84 3.65 -8.32
C ARG A 122 4.54 2.21 -8.67
N ARG A 123 5.53 1.54 -9.25
CA ARG A 123 5.55 0.07 -9.35
C ARG A 123 6.53 -0.49 -8.33
N ALA A 124 6.10 -1.46 -7.55
CA ALA A 124 6.92 -2.21 -6.62
C ALA A 124 6.96 -3.69 -7.04
N LYS A 125 8.05 -4.38 -6.74
CA LYS A 125 8.16 -5.81 -7.06
C LYS A 125 7.21 -6.65 -6.19
N GLU A 126 7.04 -6.25 -4.93
CA GLU A 126 6.28 -6.99 -3.93
C GLU A 126 5.57 -6.00 -3.00
N THR A 127 4.44 -6.41 -2.42
CA THR A 127 3.71 -5.67 -1.37
C THR A 127 4.53 -5.53 -0.08
N LEU A 128 4.12 -4.60 0.79
CA LEU A 128 4.84 -4.17 1.99
C LEU A 128 6.17 -3.48 1.68
N CYS A 129 6.18 -2.68 0.60
CA CYS A 129 7.28 -1.82 0.23
C CYS A 129 7.26 -0.56 1.10
N LEU A 130 7.80 -0.62 2.31
CA LEU A 130 7.84 0.52 3.25
C LEU A 130 8.91 1.57 2.90
N SER A 131 9.51 1.50 1.70
CA SER A 131 10.53 2.47 1.29
C SER A 131 9.89 3.84 1.03
N PRO A 132 10.44 4.94 1.57
CA PRO A 132 9.98 6.30 1.28
C PRO A 132 9.97 6.60 -0.22
N TRP A 133 9.13 7.53 -0.66
CA TRP A 133 9.14 8.01 -2.05
C TRP A 133 10.51 8.59 -2.43
N GLY A 134 11.02 8.23 -3.62
CA GLY A 134 12.33 8.69 -4.13
C GLY A 134 13.55 7.98 -3.52
N SER A 135 13.38 7.12 -2.51
CA SER A 135 14.48 6.28 -2.05
C SER A 135 14.81 5.21 -3.10
N THR A 136 16.08 5.11 -3.48
CA THR A 136 16.55 3.97 -4.29
C THR A 136 16.36 2.73 -3.42
N ILE A 137 15.65 1.71 -3.90
CA ILE A 137 15.54 0.42 -3.21
C ILE A 137 16.94 -0.19 -3.17
N VAL A 138 17.71 0.13 -2.14
CA VAL A 138 18.95 -0.58 -1.82
C VAL A 138 18.50 -1.93 -1.32
N ARG A 139 18.67 -2.95 -2.17
CA ARG A 139 18.44 -4.35 -1.78
C ARG A 139 19.42 -4.68 -0.66
N HIS A 140 19.02 -4.47 0.59
CA HIS A 140 19.70 -5.09 1.70
C HIS A 140 19.48 -6.59 1.54
N LYS A 141 20.50 -7.30 1.06
CA LYS A 141 20.61 -8.74 1.24
C LYS A 141 20.53 -8.96 2.75
N VAL A 142 19.37 -9.43 3.23
CA VAL A 142 19.26 -9.95 4.58
C VAL A 142 20.25 -11.10 4.66
N PHE A 143 21.38 -10.86 5.31
CA PHE A 143 22.36 -11.89 5.61
C PHE A 143 21.78 -12.72 6.75
N VAL A 144 21.19 -13.86 6.41
CA VAL A 144 20.89 -14.91 7.39
C VAL A 144 22.22 -15.61 7.70
N PRO A 145 22.78 -15.49 8.92
CA PRO A 145 24.01 -16.19 9.24
C PRO A 145 23.71 -17.69 9.27
N THR A 146 24.17 -18.43 8.26
CA THR A 146 24.18 -19.88 8.33
C THR A 146 25.18 -20.29 9.40
N ARG A 147 24.66 -20.96 10.43
CA ARG A 147 25.41 -21.48 11.57
C ARG A 147 26.50 -22.42 11.03
N THR A 148 27.75 -21.94 10.98
CA THR A 148 28.89 -22.74 10.53
C THR A 148 29.13 -23.90 11.51
N SER A 149 28.83 -25.12 11.09
CA SER A 149 29.35 -26.33 11.73
C SER A 149 30.87 -26.36 11.55
N LYS A 150 31.63 -26.20 12.65
CA LYS A 150 33.07 -26.40 12.67
C LYS A 150 33.40 -27.84 12.27
N SER A 151 33.87 -28.04 11.05
CA SER A 151 34.53 -29.28 10.63
C SER A 151 35.92 -29.34 11.24
N ARG A 152 36.10 -30.26 12.18
CA ARG A 152 37.36 -30.54 12.86
C ARG A 152 38.28 -31.34 11.91
N LYS A 153 39.01 -30.67 11.01
CA LYS A 153 40.13 -31.29 10.28
C LYS A 153 41.35 -31.38 11.21
N LYS A 154 41.62 -32.56 11.77
CA LYS A 154 42.95 -32.92 12.29
C LYS A 154 43.88 -33.14 11.09
N GLY A 155 44.65 -32.10 10.73
CA GLY A 155 45.77 -32.19 9.80
C GLY A 155 47.08 -32.29 10.57
N GLY A 156 47.82 -33.37 10.35
CA GLY A 156 49.11 -33.62 10.98
C GLY A 156 50.18 -32.59 10.63
N ARG A 157 51.10 -32.39 11.57
CA ARG A 157 52.35 -31.68 11.31
C ARG A 157 53.51 -32.50 11.86
N ARG A 158 54.27 -33.07 10.92
CA ARG A 158 55.66 -33.51 11.10
C ARG A 158 56.49 -32.36 11.69
N ARG A 159 57.32 -32.69 12.69
CA ARG A 159 58.77 -32.38 12.77
C ARG A 159 59.28 -32.64 14.18
N ARG A 160 60.30 -33.49 14.30
CA ARG A 160 61.56 -33.28 15.05
C ARG A 160 62.36 -34.59 15.05
N GLY A 161 63.67 -34.48 14.83
CA GLY A 161 64.64 -35.57 14.78
C GLY A 161 65.28 -35.65 13.41
#